data_AF-A0A428P0A6-F1
#
_entry.id   AF-A0A428P0A6-F1
#
_cell.length_a   1.000
_cell.length_b   1.000
_cell.length_c   1.000
_cell.angle_alpha   90.00
_cell.angle_beta   90.00
_cell.angle_gamma   90.00
#
_symmetry.space_group_name_H-M   'P 1'
#
loop_
_entity.id
_entity.type
_entity.pdbx_description
1 polymer ?
#
loop_
_entity_poly.entity_id
_entity_poly.type
_entity_poly.pdbx_seq_one_letter_code
_entity_poly.pdbx_strand_id
1 'polypeptide(L)'
;MVAGVITCVAFGVIAIYASYIIGQVKLKYPDIHSYADIGGLLMGKLGDWLFSFAFVSLLVLVVGSHCLTGTIALSTITESNVCSLVFGVVSAIILLILAIPPSFAEIAILGYIDFASILLAIGITLVATGLKRSEVENLWSAWPKEDLTLAETVTQIIHKFESDPGWVAQRPPPTAPSSP
;
A
#
# COMPACT_ATOMS: atom_id res chain seq x y z
N MET A 1 -13.07 -0.04 -13.23
CA MET A 1 -12.50 -1.04 -12.28
C MET A 1 -11.73 -2.16 -12.97
N VAL A 2 -12.19 -2.64 -14.14
CA VAL A 2 -11.54 -3.74 -14.87
C VAL A 2 -10.07 -3.46 -15.17
N ALA A 3 -9.75 -2.27 -15.67
CA ALA A 3 -8.36 -1.88 -15.93
C ALA A 3 -7.47 -1.92 -14.67
N GLY A 4 -7.99 -1.49 -13.51
CA GLY A 4 -7.24 -1.54 -12.25
C GLY A 4 -6.93 -2.96 -11.79
N VAL A 5 -7.90 -3.88 -11.92
CA VAL A 5 -7.70 -5.30 -11.57
C VAL A 5 -6.69 -5.95 -12.51
N ILE A 6 -6.81 -5.72 -13.83
CA ILE A 6 -5.86 -6.28 -14.81
C ILE A 6 -4.44 -5.79 -14.53
N THR A 7 -4.27 -4.50 -14.27
CA THR A 7 -2.96 -3.91 -13.93
C THR A 7 -2.42 -4.47 -12.62
N CYS A 8 -3.25 -4.64 -11.59
CA CYS A 8 -2.84 -5.22 -10.31
C CYS A 8 -2.34 -6.67 -10.48
N VAL A 9 -3.07 -7.51 -11.21
CA VAL A 9 -2.65 -8.89 -11.50
C VAL A 9 -1.37 -8.92 -12.34
N ALA A 10 -1.26 -8.05 -13.35
CA ALA A 10 -0.06 -7.96 -14.18
C ALA A 10 1.19 -7.61 -13.35
N PHE A 11 1.10 -6.60 -12.47
CA PHE A 11 2.21 -6.26 -11.57
C PHE A 11 2.52 -7.40 -10.59
N GLY A 12 1.51 -8.12 -10.10
CA GLY A 12 1.71 -9.31 -9.26
C GLY A 12 2.52 -10.40 -9.97
N VAL A 13 2.19 -10.72 -11.22
CA VAL A 13 2.93 -11.72 -12.01
C VAL A 13 4.36 -11.26 -12.29
N ILE A 14 4.56 -9.99 -12.65
CA ILE A 14 5.89 -9.42 -12.89
C ILE A 14 6.73 -9.47 -11.60
N ALA A 15 6.14 -9.15 -10.45
CA ALA A 15 6.83 -9.22 -9.16
C ALA A 15 7.27 -10.66 -8.83
N ILE A 16 6.40 -11.65 -9.02
CA ILE A 16 6.74 -13.07 -8.81
C ILE A 16 7.89 -13.50 -9.73
N TYR A 17 7.84 -13.12 -11.00
CA TYR A 17 8.91 -13.42 -11.96
C TYR A 17 10.24 -12.75 -11.56
N ALA A 18 10.21 -11.48 -11.14
CA ALA A 18 11.39 -10.78 -10.66
C ALA A 18 11.99 -11.47 -9.42
N SER A 19 11.17 -11.85 -8.43
CA SER A 19 11.62 -12.60 -7.25
C SER A 19 12.27 -13.94 -7.62
N TYR A 20 11.73 -14.63 -8.63
CA TYR A 20 12.32 -15.88 -9.13
C TYR A 20 13.72 -15.66 -9.72
N ILE A 21 13.91 -14.63 -10.57
CA ILE A 21 15.22 -14.31 -11.14
C ILE A 21 16.23 -13.93 -10.05
N ILE A 22 15.83 -13.12 -9.08
CA ILE A 22 16.71 -12.71 -7.97
C ILE A 22 17.11 -13.93 -7.12
N GLY A 23 16.18 -14.86 -6.88
CA GLY A 23 16.47 -16.14 -6.22
C GLY A 23 17.55 -16.95 -6.95
N GLN A 24 17.47 -17.03 -8.28
CA GLN A 24 18.50 -17.70 -9.09
C GLN A 24 19.85 -16.98 -9.07
N VAL A 25 19.86 -15.64 -9.10
CA VAL A 25 21.09 -14.84 -8.97
C VAL A 25 21.77 -15.11 -7.62
N LYS A 26 20.99 -15.19 -6.53
CA LYS A 26 21.52 -15.47 -5.20
C LYS A 26 22.17 -16.86 -5.09
N LEU A 27 21.63 -17.86 -5.78
CA LEU A 27 22.20 -19.22 -5.84
C LEU A 27 23.48 -19.28 -6.69
N LYS A 28 23.55 -18.48 -7.77
CA LYS A 28 24.69 -18.46 -8.69
C LYS A 28 25.85 -17.59 -8.20
N TYR A 29 25.56 -16.51 -7.48
CA TYR A 29 26.53 -15.55 -6.94
C TYR A 29 26.32 -15.39 -5.43
N PRO A 30 26.80 -16.35 -4.61
CA PRO A 30 26.60 -16.33 -3.16
C PRO A 30 27.31 -15.17 -2.46
N ASP A 31 28.37 -14.61 -3.08
CA ASP A 31 29.16 -13.50 -2.57
C ASP A 31 28.38 -12.17 -2.50
N ILE A 32 27.26 -12.07 -3.24
CA ILE A 32 26.41 -10.88 -3.25
C ILE A 32 25.48 -10.93 -2.04
N HIS A 33 25.75 -10.10 -1.03
CA HIS A 33 24.97 -10.06 0.22
C HIS A 33 23.78 -9.08 0.17
N SER A 34 23.81 -8.07 -0.70
CA SER A 34 22.79 -7.02 -0.79
C SER A 34 22.19 -6.93 -2.19
N TYR A 35 20.90 -6.59 -2.27
CA TYR A 35 20.20 -6.35 -3.54
C TYR A 35 20.84 -5.22 -4.36
N ALA A 36 21.43 -4.23 -3.68
CA ALA A 36 22.08 -3.08 -4.30
C ALA A 36 23.32 -3.46 -5.14
N ASP A 37 24.01 -4.53 -4.73
CA ASP A 37 25.26 -5.02 -5.33
C ASP A 37 25.02 -5.87 -6.60
N ILE A 38 23.75 -6.21 -6.87
CA ILE A 38 23.34 -6.84 -8.14
C ILE A 38 23.55 -5.86 -9.31
N GLY A 39 23.51 -4.55 -9.06
CA GLY A 39 23.73 -3.52 -10.08
C GLY A 39 25.11 -3.61 -10.73
N GLY A 40 26.14 -3.91 -9.95
CA GLY A 40 27.53 -4.09 -10.41
C GLY A 40 27.71 -5.29 -11.30
N LEU A 41 26.95 -6.36 -11.04
CA LEU A 41 26.97 -7.55 -11.89
C LEU A 41 26.35 -7.28 -13.28
N LEU A 42 25.38 -6.36 -13.37
CA LEU A 42 24.67 -6.04 -14.61
C LEU A 42 25.38 -4.99 -15.47
N MET A 43 25.83 -3.88 -14.88
CA MET A 43 26.39 -2.73 -15.60
C MET A 43 27.77 -2.28 -15.08
N GLY A 44 28.42 -3.08 -14.25
CA GLY A 44 29.68 -2.72 -13.60
C GLY A 44 29.52 -1.55 -12.63
N LYS A 45 30.61 -0.80 -12.44
CA LYS A 45 30.75 0.24 -11.40
C LYS A 45 29.67 1.34 -11.42
N LEU A 46 29.11 1.62 -12.61
CA LEU A 46 28.03 2.61 -12.76
C LEU A 46 26.68 2.03 -12.28
N GLY A 47 26.46 0.74 -12.51
CA GLY A 47 25.28 0.01 -12.06
C GLY A 47 25.20 -0.08 -10.54
N ASP A 48 26.33 -0.30 -9.85
CA ASP A 48 26.37 -0.33 -8.38
C ASP A 48 25.83 0.95 -7.75
N TRP A 49 26.32 2.10 -8.21
CA TRP A 49 25.91 3.39 -7.66
C TRP A 49 24.44 3.69 -7.96
N LEU A 50 24.01 3.45 -9.19
CA LEU A 50 22.63 3.72 -9.61
C LEU A 50 21.62 2.81 -8.90
N PHE A 51 21.86 1.49 -8.84
CA PHE A 51 20.97 0.55 -8.18
C PHE A 51 20.96 0.74 -6.67
N SER A 52 22.10 1.03 -6.06
CA SER A 52 22.16 1.36 -4.63
C SER A 52 21.31 2.59 -4.31
N PHE A 53 21.45 3.67 -5.09
CA PHE A 53 20.67 4.88 -4.90
C PHE A 53 19.17 4.67 -5.15
N ALA A 54 18.83 3.94 -6.21
CA ALA A 54 17.44 3.63 -6.55
C ALA A 54 16.77 2.74 -5.47
N PHE A 55 17.48 1.74 -4.96
CA PHE A 55 16.97 0.84 -3.93
C PHE A 55 16.72 1.56 -2.61
N VAL A 56 17.68 2.39 -2.15
CA VAL A 56 17.50 3.20 -0.93
C VAL A 56 16.33 4.18 -1.10
N SER A 57 16.24 4.85 -2.26
CA SER A 57 15.14 5.78 -2.55
C SER A 57 13.78 5.08 -2.55
N LEU A 58 13.69 3.88 -3.15
CA LEU A 58 12.50 3.05 -3.12
C LEU A 58 12.08 2.71 -1.69
N LEU A 59 13.01 2.26 -0.85
CA LEU A 59 12.72 1.90 0.53
C LEU A 59 12.19 3.11 1.34
N VAL A 60 12.78 4.30 1.15
CA VAL A 60 12.30 5.53 1.80
C VAL A 60 10.88 5.88 1.36
N LEU A 61 10.59 5.81 0.05
CA LEU A 61 9.25 6.10 -0.48
C LEU A 61 8.21 5.09 0.03
N VAL A 62 8.57 3.80 0.09
CA VAL A 62 7.70 2.75 0.62
C VAL A 62 7.40 2.98 2.10
N VAL A 63 8.40 3.27 2.93
CA VAL A 63 8.20 3.58 4.36
C VAL A 63 7.32 4.84 4.51
N GLY A 64 7.53 5.86 3.68
CA GLY A 64 6.66 7.04 3.62
C GLY A 64 5.19 6.70 3.34
N SER A 65 4.93 5.77 2.41
CA SER A 65 3.56 5.28 2.13
C SER A 65 2.92 4.57 3.32
N HIS A 66 3.70 3.81 4.09
CA HIS A 66 3.21 3.16 5.30
C HIS A 66 2.91 4.16 6.41
N CYS A 67 3.75 5.19 6.58
CA CYS A 67 3.47 6.28 7.51
C CYS A 67 2.18 7.01 7.16
N LEU A 68 1.96 7.32 5.87
CA LEU A 68 0.73 7.97 5.41
C LEU A 68 -0.50 7.10 5.69
N THR A 69 -0.41 5.80 5.41
CA THR A 69 -1.50 4.86 5.70
C THR A 69 -1.79 4.78 7.20
N GLY A 70 -0.76 4.74 8.05
CA GLY A 70 -0.90 4.72 9.50
C GLY A 70 -1.49 6.02 10.07
N THR A 71 -1.16 7.18 9.49
CA THR A 71 -1.83 8.46 9.81
C THR A 71 -3.33 8.37 9.60
N ILE A 72 -3.77 7.86 8.46
CA ILE A 72 -5.19 7.73 8.11
C ILE A 72 -5.88 6.76 9.07
N ALA A 73 -5.25 5.63 9.37
CA ALA A 73 -5.77 4.64 10.31
C ALA A 73 -5.96 5.22 11.73
N LEU A 74 -4.92 5.87 12.28
CA LEU A 74 -4.97 6.45 13.62
C LEU A 74 -5.97 7.60 13.74
N SER A 75 -6.07 8.44 12.70
CA SER A 75 -7.04 9.51 12.62
C SER A 75 -8.48 8.98 12.62
N THR A 76 -8.71 7.83 11.98
CA THR A 76 -10.03 7.19 11.91
C THR A 76 -10.44 6.56 13.24
N ILE A 77 -9.49 5.93 13.95
CA ILE A 77 -9.78 5.26 15.22
C ILE A 77 -9.99 6.27 16.36
N THR A 78 -9.24 7.38 16.37
CA THR A 78 -9.22 8.31 17.50
C THR A 78 -10.33 9.37 17.44
N GLU A 79 -10.93 9.61 16.26
CA GLU A 79 -11.97 10.64 16.02
C GLU A 79 -11.66 12.02 16.63
N SER A 80 -10.39 12.40 16.72
CA SER A 80 -9.97 13.65 17.38
C SER A 80 -9.55 14.73 16.38
N ASN A 81 -9.74 16.00 16.75
CA ASN A 81 -9.38 17.18 15.94
C ASN A 81 -7.86 17.50 15.96
N VAL A 82 -7.01 16.52 16.24
CA VAL A 82 -5.56 16.73 16.30
C VAL A 82 -5.00 16.78 14.87
N CYS A 83 -3.98 17.59 14.65
CA CYS A 83 -3.31 17.70 13.35
C CYS A 83 -2.80 16.34 12.86
N SER A 84 -3.16 15.95 11.62
CA SER A 84 -2.78 14.68 11.00
C SER A 84 -1.27 14.45 10.96
N LEU A 85 -0.47 15.52 10.97
CA LEU A 85 0.99 15.44 11.06
C LEU A 85 1.45 14.74 12.34
N VAL A 86 0.78 14.96 13.48
CA VAL A 86 1.10 14.31 14.76
C VAL A 86 0.86 12.81 14.66
N PHE A 87 -0.26 12.39 14.06
CA PHE A 87 -0.53 10.98 13.81
C PHE A 87 0.48 10.33 12.85
N GLY A 88 1.00 11.10 11.87
CA GLY A 88 2.12 10.65 11.04
C GLY A 88 3.42 10.43 11.80
N VAL A 89 3.77 11.33 12.72
CA VAL A 89 4.96 11.16 13.58
C VAL A 89 4.79 9.93 14.49
N VAL A 90 3.61 9.74 15.10
CA VAL A 90 3.33 8.56 15.92
C VAL A 90 3.44 7.28 15.09
N SER A 91 2.87 7.25 13.89
CA SER A 91 3.01 6.09 12.98
C SER A 91 4.47 5.81 12.62
N ALA A 92 5.26 6.85 12.36
CA ALA A 92 6.69 6.70 12.04
C ALA A 92 7.48 6.13 13.23
N ILE A 93 7.18 6.55 14.47
CA ILE A 93 7.82 6.02 15.68
C ILE A 93 7.48 4.54 15.86
N ILE A 94 6.23 4.14 15.65
CA ILE A 94 5.82 2.72 15.75
C ILE A 94 6.57 1.87 14.72
N LEU A 95 6.66 2.33 13.46
CA LEU A 95 7.39 1.65 12.40
C LEU A 95 8.90 1.59 12.69
N LEU A 96 9.47 2.65 13.27
CA LEU A 96 10.87 2.69 13.68
C LEU A 96 11.15 1.65 14.77
N ILE A 97 10.30 1.56 15.80
CA ILE A 97 10.47 0.58 16.89
C ILE A 97 10.41 -0.85 16.33
N LEU A 98 9.50 -1.12 15.40
CA LEU A 98 9.38 -2.44 14.77
C LEU A 98 10.55 -2.76 13.83
N ALA A 99 11.23 -1.74 13.29
CA ALA A 99 12.39 -1.89 12.41
C ALA A 99 13.71 -2.12 13.17
N ILE A 100 13.80 -1.75 14.46
CA ILE A 100 15.05 -1.83 15.25
C ILE A 100 15.53 -3.28 15.49
N PRO A 101 14.66 -4.27 15.76
CA PRO A 101 15.08 -5.66 15.90
C PRO A 101 14.53 -6.45 14.73
N PRO A 102 15.36 -6.78 13.73
CA PRO A 102 15.39 -8.22 13.45
C PRO A 102 16.72 -8.75 12.89
N SER A 103 17.20 -9.79 13.56
CA SER A 103 18.01 -10.83 12.91
C SER A 103 17.23 -11.48 11.74
N PHE A 104 17.92 -12.08 10.77
CA PHE A 104 17.29 -12.66 9.57
C PHE A 104 16.16 -13.66 9.86
N ALA A 105 16.22 -14.38 11.00
CA ALA A 105 15.18 -15.32 11.41
C ALA A 105 13.91 -14.61 11.90
N GLU A 106 14.05 -13.46 12.56
CA GLU A 106 12.91 -12.67 13.07
C GLU A 106 12.17 -11.96 11.92
N ILE A 107 12.87 -11.51 10.87
CA ILE A 107 12.22 -10.95 9.67
C ILE A 107 11.31 -11.99 9.02
N ALA A 108 11.78 -13.22 8.92
CA ALA A 108 11.00 -14.30 8.31
C ALA A 108 9.72 -14.58 9.12
N ILE A 109 9.79 -14.57 10.45
CA ILE A 109 8.61 -14.81 11.29
C ILE A 109 7.60 -13.66 11.21
N LEU A 110 8.08 -12.42 11.19
CA LEU A 110 7.23 -11.24 11.08
C LEU A 110 6.52 -11.18 9.72
N GLY A 111 7.17 -11.64 8.65
CA GLY A 111 6.58 -11.78 7.32
C GLY A 111 5.42 -12.78 7.27
N TYR A 112 5.50 -13.91 7.99
CA TYR A 112 4.37 -14.85 8.08
C TYR A 112 3.19 -14.25 8.83
N ILE A 113 3.44 -13.43 9.86
CA ILE A 113 2.40 -12.73 10.62
C ILE A 113 1.72 -11.67 9.73
N ASP A 114 2.49 -10.89 8.97
CA ASP A 114 1.97 -9.91 8.01
C ASP A 114 1.07 -10.57 6.95
N PHE A 115 1.51 -11.69 6.37
CA PHE A 115 0.72 -12.44 5.41
C PHE A 115 -0.62 -12.92 5.99
N ALA A 116 -0.60 -13.49 7.20
CA ALA A 116 -1.82 -13.91 7.88
C ALA A 116 -2.76 -12.73 8.20
N SER A 117 -2.20 -11.58 8.59
CA SER A 117 -2.94 -10.34 8.86
C SER A 117 -3.67 -9.83 7.61
N ILE A 118 -2.98 -9.77 6.46
CA ILE A 118 -3.56 -9.31 5.20
C ILE A 118 -4.68 -10.24 4.73
N LEU A 119 -4.50 -11.57 4.83
CA LEU A 119 -5.54 -12.53 4.48
C LEU A 119 -6.81 -12.35 5.33
N LEU A 120 -6.64 -12.16 6.65
CA LEU A 120 -7.75 -11.91 7.55
C LEU A 120 -8.45 -10.58 7.24
N ALA A 121 -7.69 -9.50 7.02
CA ALA A 121 -8.21 -8.19 6.68
C ALA A 121 -9.03 -8.21 5.37
N ILE A 122 -8.54 -8.89 4.33
CA ILE A 122 -9.26 -9.07 3.08
C ILE A 122 -10.55 -9.88 3.32
N GLY A 123 -10.48 -10.97 4.08
CA GLY A 123 -11.64 -11.79 4.41
C GLY A 123 -12.76 -11.00 5.10
N ILE A 124 -12.42 -10.23 6.13
CA ILE A 124 -13.38 -9.35 6.83
C ILE A 124 -13.96 -8.31 5.87
N THR A 125 -13.11 -7.70 5.03
CA THR A 125 -13.54 -6.67 4.07
C THR A 125 -14.53 -7.23 3.04
N LEU A 126 -14.30 -8.44 2.53
CA LEU A 126 -15.19 -9.10 1.57
C LEU A 126 -16.57 -9.37 2.17
N VAL A 127 -16.62 -9.91 3.39
CA VAL A 127 -17.88 -10.18 4.09
C VAL A 127 -18.60 -8.88 4.42
N ALA A 128 -17.92 -7.90 4.99
CA ALA A 128 -18.50 -6.60 5.35
C ALA A 128 -19.08 -5.86 4.13
N THR A 129 -18.36 -5.85 3.01
CA THR A 129 -18.83 -5.23 1.76
C THR A 129 -19.99 -6.01 1.15
N GLY A 130 -19.95 -7.35 1.22
CA GLY A 130 -21.03 -8.21 0.76
C GLY A 130 -22.35 -7.95 1.49
N LEU A 131 -22.30 -7.76 2.81
CA LEU A 131 -23.50 -7.45 3.61
C LEU A 131 -24.08 -6.07 3.30
N LYS A 132 -23.24 -5.06 3.03
CA LYS A 132 -23.66 -3.70 2.69
C LYS A 132 -24.13 -3.53 1.23
N ARG A 133 -24.10 -4.59 0.42
CA ARG A 133 -24.40 -4.49 -1.02
C ARG A 133 -25.82 -4.00 -1.33
N SER A 134 -26.80 -4.26 -0.46
CA SER A 134 -28.19 -3.86 -0.66
C SER A 134 -28.47 -2.37 -0.44
N GLU A 135 -27.56 -1.64 0.22
CA GLU A 135 -27.74 -0.22 0.57
C GLU A 135 -27.18 0.75 -0.49
N VAL A 136 -26.30 0.27 -1.37
CA VAL A 136 -25.59 1.09 -2.36
C VAL A 136 -26.22 0.89 -3.74
N GLU A 137 -26.72 1.97 -4.36
CA GLU A 137 -27.18 1.95 -5.76
C GLU A 137 -26.08 1.38 -6.67
N ASN A 138 -26.45 0.53 -7.63
CA ASN A 138 -25.55 -0.23 -8.48
C ASN A 138 -24.84 0.66 -9.53
N LEU A 139 -24.02 1.62 -9.10
CA LEU A 139 -23.25 2.56 -9.93
C LEU A 139 -21.87 2.00 -10.34
N TRP A 140 -21.74 0.68 -10.45
CA TRP A 140 -20.50 0.07 -10.88
C TRP A 140 -20.43 0.05 -12.42
N SER A 141 -19.45 0.75 -12.98
CA SER A 141 -19.09 0.65 -14.40
C SER A 141 -17.75 -0.07 -14.56
N ALA A 142 -17.70 -1.01 -15.50
CA ALA A 142 -16.47 -1.67 -15.91
C ALA A 142 -15.48 -0.64 -16.52
N TRP A 143 -16.03 0.32 -17.28
CA TRP A 143 -15.30 1.27 -18.12
C TRP A 143 -15.22 2.69 -17.52
N PRO A 144 -14.11 3.42 -17.74
CA PRO A 144 -13.99 4.83 -17.36
C PRO A 144 -15.02 5.68 -18.11
N LYS A 145 -15.35 6.87 -17.57
CA LYS A 145 -16.24 7.84 -18.22
C LYS A 145 -15.64 8.30 -19.55
N GLU A 146 -16.49 8.51 -20.55
CA GLU A 146 -16.09 8.63 -21.96
C GLU A 146 -15.54 10.03 -22.34
N ASP A 147 -15.60 11.02 -21.45
CA ASP A 147 -15.18 12.42 -21.68
C ASP A 147 -14.06 12.88 -20.72
N LEU A 148 -12.93 12.16 -20.66
CA LEU A 148 -11.80 12.56 -19.82
C LEU A 148 -10.47 12.51 -20.59
N THR A 149 -9.76 13.64 -20.62
CA THR A 149 -8.37 13.67 -21.06
C THR A 149 -7.48 13.02 -19.98
N LEU A 150 -6.33 12.44 -20.35
CA LEU A 150 -5.38 11.85 -19.38
C LEU A 150 -4.99 12.85 -18.28
N ALA A 151 -4.78 14.12 -18.64
CA ALA A 151 -4.44 15.18 -17.69
C ALA A 151 -5.57 15.43 -16.68
N GLU A 152 -6.82 15.47 -17.14
CA GLU A 152 -8.00 15.66 -16.28
C GLU A 152 -8.24 14.46 -15.38
N THR A 153 -7.98 13.25 -15.88
CA THR A 153 -8.10 12.05 -15.07
C THR A 153 -7.09 12.05 -13.92
N VAL A 154 -5.84 12.43 -14.19
CA VAL A 154 -4.78 12.49 -13.17
C VAL A 154 -5.10 13.56 -12.13
N THR A 155 -5.53 14.75 -12.54
CA THR A 155 -5.90 15.81 -11.59
C THR A 155 -7.12 15.42 -10.76
N GLN A 156 -8.13 14.77 -11.36
CA GLN A 156 -9.30 14.27 -10.63
C GLN A 156 -8.93 13.19 -9.60
N ILE A 157 -8.00 12.30 -9.92
CA ILE A 157 -7.52 11.29 -8.97
C ILE A 157 -6.77 11.95 -7.81
N ILE A 158 -5.86 12.88 -8.12
CA ILE A 158 -5.10 13.62 -7.09
C ILE A 158 -6.06 14.40 -6.19
N HIS A 159 -7.01 15.11 -6.79
CA HIS A 159 -8.04 15.83 -6.04
C HIS A 159 -8.89 14.88 -5.20
N LYS A 160 -9.35 13.75 -5.74
CA LYS A 160 -10.10 12.73 -4.98
C LYS A 160 -9.30 12.21 -3.78
N PHE A 161 -8.01 11.96 -3.97
CA PHE A 161 -7.13 11.46 -2.91
C PHE A 161 -6.90 12.51 -1.80
N GLU A 162 -6.86 13.79 -2.16
CA GLU A 162 -6.73 14.92 -1.23
C GLU A 162 -8.08 15.31 -0.57
N SER A 163 -9.20 15.18 -1.30
CA SER A 163 -10.51 15.72 -0.93
C SER A 163 -11.43 14.72 -0.24
N ASP A 164 -11.17 13.42 -0.32
CA ASP A 164 -11.98 12.41 0.34
C ASP A 164 -11.31 11.90 1.64
N PRO A 165 -11.66 12.47 2.81
CA PRO A 165 -11.68 11.71 4.06
C PRO A 165 -12.80 10.64 4.05
N GLY A 166 -13.23 10.16 2.88
CA GLY A 166 -14.48 9.44 2.58
C GLY A 166 -14.65 8.07 3.24
N TRP A 167 -13.68 7.62 4.04
CA TRP A 167 -13.89 6.51 4.99
C TRP A 167 -14.70 6.94 6.23
N VAL A 168 -14.82 8.25 6.51
CA VAL A 168 -15.67 8.83 7.56
C VAL A 168 -17.14 8.92 7.14
N ALA A 169 -17.45 8.83 5.84
CA ALA A 169 -18.78 9.04 5.28
C ALA A 169 -19.58 7.73 5.02
N GLN A 170 -19.21 6.61 5.65
CA GLN A 170 -20.10 5.44 5.78
C GLN A 170 -20.81 5.41 7.14
N ARG A 171 -20.96 6.55 7.82
CA ARG A 171 -21.94 6.63 8.90
C ARG A 171 -23.34 6.71 8.26
N PRO A 172 -24.26 5.78 8.55
CA PRO A 172 -25.66 6.02 8.23
C PRO A 172 -26.07 7.36 8.90
N PRO A 173 -26.92 8.18 8.25
CA PRO A 173 -27.42 9.39 8.89
C PRO A 173 -28.04 9.01 10.23
N PRO A 174 -27.86 9.81 11.31
CA PRO A 174 -28.55 9.55 12.56
C PRO A 174 -30.04 9.48 12.23
N THR A 175 -30.65 8.33 12.54
CA THR A 175 -32.09 8.13 12.43
C THR A 175 -32.76 9.28 13.16
N ALA A 176 -33.41 10.17 12.41
CA ALA A 176 -34.20 11.24 12.98
C ALA A 176 -35.20 10.60 13.95
N PRO A 177 -35.38 11.14 15.17
CA PRO A 177 -36.38 10.61 16.09
C PRO A 177 -37.74 10.70 15.39
N SER A 178 -38.40 9.55 15.29
CA SER A 178 -39.81 9.47 14.98
C SER A 178 -40.57 10.24 16.07
N SER A 179 -40.90 11.49 15.78
CA SER A 179 -41.88 12.26 16.54
C SER A 179 -43.29 11.93 16.05
N PRO A 180 -44.28 11.88 16.97
CA PRO A 180 -45.56 11.21 16.83
C PRO A 180 -46.56 11.87 15.87
#